data_AF-A0A5J2UZI3-F1
#
_entry.id   AF-A0A5J2UZI3-F1
#
_cell.length_a   1.000
_cell.length_b   1.000
_cell.length_c   1.000
_cell.angle_alpha   90.00
_cell.angle_beta   90.00
_cell.angle_gamma   90.00
#
_symmetry.space_group_name_H-M   'P 1'
#
loop_
_entity.id
_entity.type
_entity.pdbx_description
1 polymer ?
#
loop_
_entity_poly.entity_id
_entity_poly.type
_entity_poly.pdbx_seq_one_letter_code
_entity_poly.pdbx_strand_id
1 'polypeptide(L)'
;MAIDENKQKALAAALGQIEKQFGKGSIMRLGEDRSMDVETISTGSLSLDIALGAGGLPMGRIVEIYGPESSGKTTLTLQVIAAAQREGKTCAFIDAEHALDPVYARKLGVDIDNLLCSQPDTGEQALEICDALARSGAVDVIVVDSVAALTPKAEIEGEIGDSHMGLAARMMSQAMRKLAGNLKQSNTLLIFINQIRMKIGVMFGNPETTTGGNALKFYASVRLDIRRIGAVKEGDNVVGSETRVKVVKNKIAAPFKQAEFQILYGEGINFYGELVDLGVKEKLIEKAGAWYSYNGEKIGQGKANATTWLKENPATAKEIEKRVRELLLSNQNATPDFAVDDSEGVAETNEDF
;
A
#
# COMPACT_ATOMS: atom_id res chain seq x y z
N MET A 1 -12.06 18.31 36.38
CA MET A 1 -13.52 18.13 36.55
C MET A 1 -13.74 16.84 37.31
N ALA A 2 -14.30 16.89 38.53
CA ALA A 2 -14.69 15.68 39.24
C ALA A 2 -15.82 15.02 38.44
N ILE A 3 -15.58 13.82 37.93
CA ILE A 3 -16.57 13.07 37.18
C ILE A 3 -17.62 12.60 38.20
N ASP A 4 -18.89 12.89 37.92
CA ASP A 4 -20.05 12.48 38.73
C ASP A 4 -20.01 10.96 38.99
N GLU A 5 -19.93 10.56 40.27
CA GLU A 5 -19.80 9.17 40.70
C GLU A 5 -20.96 8.29 40.22
N ASN A 6 -22.17 8.87 40.12
CA ASN A 6 -23.33 8.15 39.60
C ASN A 6 -23.19 7.84 38.11
N LYS A 7 -22.61 8.77 37.33
CA LYS A 7 -22.30 8.53 35.92
C LYS A 7 -21.23 7.46 35.75
N GLN A 8 -20.20 7.44 36.61
CA GLN A 8 -19.17 6.40 36.54
C GLN A 8 -19.73 5.01 36.85
N LYS A 9 -20.59 4.90 37.86
CA LYS A 9 -21.22 3.62 38.22
C LYS A 9 -22.14 3.10 37.10
N ALA A 10 -22.96 3.98 36.52
CA ALA A 10 -23.81 3.64 35.38
C ALA A 10 -22.98 3.24 34.15
N LEU A 11 -21.89 3.97 33.87
CA LEU A 11 -20.96 3.66 32.78
C LEU A 11 -20.30 2.30 32.99
N ALA A 12 -19.80 1.99 34.20
CA ALA A 12 -19.16 0.71 34.50
C ALA A 12 -20.14 -0.48 34.36
N ALA A 13 -21.40 -0.30 34.80
CA ALA A 13 -22.44 -1.31 34.62
C ALA A 13 -22.75 -1.56 33.13
N ALA A 14 -22.87 -0.50 32.34
CA ALA A 14 -23.08 -0.59 30.89
C ALA A 14 -21.89 -1.28 30.20
N LEU A 15 -20.66 -0.90 30.51
CA LEU A 15 -19.44 -1.54 29.97
C LEU A 15 -19.42 -3.04 30.29
N GLY A 16 -19.67 -3.43 31.53
CA GLY A 16 -19.71 -4.84 31.93
C GLY A 16 -20.84 -5.63 31.25
N GLN A 17 -21.99 -5.01 31.00
CA GLN A 17 -23.08 -5.63 30.25
C GLN A 17 -22.71 -5.84 28.78
N ILE A 18 -22.06 -4.86 28.15
CA ILE A 18 -21.60 -4.94 26.76
C ILE A 18 -20.55 -6.06 26.63
N GLU A 19 -19.55 -6.11 27.50
CA GLU A 19 -18.55 -7.19 27.49
C GLU A 19 -19.15 -8.58 27.73
N LYS A 20 -20.18 -8.68 28.59
CA LYS A 20 -20.88 -9.95 28.83
C LYS A 20 -21.68 -10.41 27.60
N GLN A 21 -22.24 -9.48 26.84
CA GLN A 21 -23.05 -9.78 25.66
C GLN A 21 -22.20 -10.08 24.41
N PHE A 22 -21.12 -9.33 24.21
CA PHE A 22 -20.35 -9.35 22.96
C PHE A 22 -18.92 -9.88 23.10
N GLY A 23 -18.50 -10.27 24.31
CA GLY A 23 -17.19 -10.85 24.60
C GLY A 23 -16.20 -9.84 25.18
N LYS A 24 -15.10 -10.35 25.75
CA LYS A 24 -14.02 -9.50 26.27
C LYS A 24 -13.43 -8.64 25.16
N GLY A 25 -13.27 -7.35 25.43
CA GLY A 25 -12.70 -6.40 24.49
C GLY A 25 -13.65 -5.85 23.43
N SER A 26 -14.96 -6.11 23.55
CA SER A 26 -15.98 -5.49 22.69
C SER A 26 -16.08 -3.96 22.87
N ILE A 27 -15.65 -3.44 24.02
CA ILE A 27 -15.56 -2.01 24.30
C ILE A 27 -14.46 -1.76 25.35
N MET A 28 -13.54 -0.85 25.05
CA MET A 28 -12.46 -0.49 25.98
C MET A 28 -12.03 0.96 25.79
N ARG A 29 -11.26 1.49 26.73
CA ARG A 29 -10.69 2.83 26.60
C ARG A 29 -9.61 2.82 25.53
N LEU A 30 -9.66 3.79 24.63
CA LEU A 30 -8.74 3.88 23.48
C LEU A 30 -7.26 3.83 23.87
N GLY A 31 -6.87 4.44 24.99
CA GLY A 31 -5.47 4.45 25.45
C GLY A 31 -4.98 3.15 26.08
N GLU A 32 -5.86 2.17 26.29
CA GLU A 32 -5.55 0.87 26.90
C GLU A 32 -5.62 -0.28 25.86
N ASP A 33 -6.04 0.00 24.63
CA ASP A 33 -6.19 -0.98 23.55
C ASP A 33 -4.89 -1.11 22.72
N ARG A 34 -4.04 -2.07 23.09
CA ARG A 34 -2.83 -2.40 22.31
C ARG A 34 -3.14 -2.98 20.93
N SER A 35 -4.35 -3.48 20.67
CA SER A 35 -4.73 -3.94 19.33
C SER A 35 -4.92 -2.79 18.34
N MET A 36 -4.99 -1.54 18.84
CA MET A 36 -5.09 -0.34 18.01
C MET A 36 -3.75 0.28 17.62
N ASP A 37 -2.63 -0.22 18.17
CA ASP A 37 -1.30 0.16 17.70
C ASP A 37 -1.16 -0.19 16.21
N VAL A 38 -0.77 0.79 15.40
CA VAL A 38 -0.67 0.62 13.95
C VAL A 38 0.67 -0.01 13.62
N GLU A 39 0.71 -1.33 13.55
CA GLU A 39 1.83 -2.07 12.95
C GLU A 39 1.89 -1.79 11.44
N THR A 40 3.09 -1.62 10.91
CA THR A 40 3.32 -1.36 9.48
C THR A 40 4.31 -2.34 8.85
N ILE A 41 4.16 -2.60 7.55
CA ILE A 41 5.06 -3.40 6.71
C ILE A 41 5.74 -2.52 5.68
N SER A 42 7.05 -2.70 5.52
CA SER A 42 7.81 -1.95 4.52
C SER A 42 7.28 -2.20 3.11
N THR A 43 7.26 -1.14 2.32
CA THR A 43 6.89 -1.19 0.90
C THR A 43 8.00 -1.70 -0.01
N GLY A 44 9.22 -1.90 0.53
CA GLY A 44 10.43 -2.11 -0.26
C GLY A 44 11.01 -0.83 -0.86
N SER A 45 10.33 0.32 -0.73
CA SER A 45 10.84 1.66 -1.05
C SER A 45 10.99 2.47 0.23
N LEU A 46 12.19 2.98 0.49
CA LEU A 46 12.45 3.79 1.68
C LEU A 46 11.73 5.14 1.60
N SER A 47 11.72 5.77 0.42
CA SER A 47 11.04 7.05 0.23
C SER A 47 9.52 6.91 0.36
N LEU A 48 8.94 5.80 -0.08
CA LEU A 48 7.52 5.52 0.10
C LEU A 48 7.14 5.23 1.55
N ASP A 49 7.96 4.46 2.28
CA ASP A 49 7.79 4.25 3.73
C ASP A 49 7.77 5.60 4.49
N ILE A 50 8.63 6.54 4.09
CA ILE A 50 8.68 7.92 4.64
C ILE A 50 7.44 8.72 4.22
N ALA A 51 7.04 8.67 2.95
CA ALA A 51 5.85 9.37 2.45
C ALA A 51 4.56 8.87 3.13
N LEU A 52 4.51 7.59 3.51
CA LEU A 52 3.40 7.02 4.30
C LEU A 52 3.36 7.53 5.74
N GLY A 53 4.46 8.11 6.25
CA GLY A 53 4.58 8.75 7.57
C GLY A 53 4.64 7.78 8.75
N ALA A 54 3.98 6.64 8.65
CA ALA A 54 4.02 5.56 9.65
C ALA A 54 5.09 4.50 9.36
N GLY A 55 5.93 4.71 8.34
CA GLY A 55 7.04 3.82 8.00
C GLY A 55 6.68 2.59 7.17
N GLY A 56 5.44 2.49 6.67
CA GLY A 56 4.99 1.37 5.85
C GLY A 56 3.47 1.28 5.69
N LEU A 57 2.99 0.17 5.12
CA LEU A 57 1.57 -0.13 4.95
C LEU A 57 0.96 -0.73 6.23
N PRO A 58 -0.23 -0.30 6.67
CA PRO A 58 -0.78 -0.71 7.95
C PRO A 58 -1.36 -2.12 7.94
N MET A 59 -0.96 -2.95 8.90
CA MET A 59 -1.51 -4.28 9.12
C MET A 59 -2.99 -4.23 9.55
N GLY A 60 -3.73 -5.29 9.22
CA GLY A 60 -5.17 -5.39 9.51
C GLY A 60 -6.05 -4.38 8.77
N ARG A 61 -5.58 -3.84 7.63
CA ARG A 61 -6.26 -2.81 6.85
C ARG A 61 -6.28 -3.13 5.36
N ILE A 62 -7.12 -2.39 4.65
CA ILE A 62 -7.22 -2.43 3.19
C ILE A 62 -6.37 -1.29 2.60
N VAL A 63 -5.60 -1.59 1.56
CA VAL A 63 -4.81 -0.64 0.76
C VAL A 63 -5.22 -0.76 -0.71
N GLU A 64 -5.32 0.35 -1.42
CA GLU A 64 -5.50 0.35 -2.87
C GLU A 64 -4.28 0.97 -3.56
N ILE A 65 -3.74 0.28 -4.56
CA ILE A 65 -2.66 0.77 -5.42
C ILE A 65 -3.20 0.84 -6.85
N TYR A 66 -3.28 2.04 -7.41
CA TYR A 66 -3.81 2.25 -8.75
C TYR A 66 -2.89 3.12 -9.58
N GLY A 67 -3.04 3.04 -10.90
CA GLY A 67 -2.16 3.74 -11.82
C GLY A 67 -2.27 3.21 -13.25
N PRO A 68 -1.63 3.89 -14.22
CA PRO A 68 -1.59 3.45 -15.60
C PRO A 68 -1.00 2.04 -15.77
N GLU A 69 -1.20 1.45 -16.93
CA GLU A 69 -0.47 0.26 -17.36
C GLU A 69 1.05 0.48 -17.25
N SER A 70 1.78 -0.59 -16.93
CA SER A 70 3.24 -0.55 -16.81
C SER A 70 3.80 0.50 -15.84
N SER A 71 2.99 1.03 -14.91
CA SER A 71 3.45 2.01 -13.92
C SER A 71 4.24 1.39 -12.76
N GLY A 72 4.22 0.06 -12.62
CA GLY A 72 4.93 -0.68 -11.57
C GLY A 72 4.05 -1.18 -10.41
N LYS A 73 2.71 -1.21 -10.56
CA LYS A 73 1.76 -1.69 -9.53
C LYS A 73 2.13 -3.08 -8.99
N THR A 74 2.17 -4.08 -9.87
CA THR A 74 2.51 -5.46 -9.51
C THR A 74 3.93 -5.56 -8.95
N THR A 75 4.91 -4.86 -9.54
CA THR A 75 6.29 -4.80 -9.00
C THR A 75 6.32 -4.27 -7.56
N LEU A 76 5.60 -3.19 -7.26
CA LEU A 76 5.51 -2.64 -5.90
C LEU A 76 4.89 -3.64 -4.93
N THR A 77 3.82 -4.33 -5.33
CA THR A 77 3.20 -5.35 -4.46
C THR A 77 4.08 -6.56 -4.22
N LEU A 78 4.86 -6.99 -5.22
CA LEU A 78 5.82 -8.09 -5.06
C LEU A 78 6.98 -7.68 -4.14
N GLN A 79 7.39 -6.41 -4.14
CA GLN A 79 8.39 -5.89 -3.19
C GLN A 79 7.85 -5.83 -1.76
N VAL A 80 6.58 -5.48 -1.55
CA VAL A 80 5.91 -5.58 -0.24
C VAL A 80 5.89 -7.04 0.23
N ILE A 81 5.51 -7.98 -0.64
CA ILE A 81 5.51 -9.42 -0.33
C ILE A 81 6.93 -9.88 0.05
N ALA A 82 7.94 -9.55 -0.76
CA ALA A 82 9.33 -9.91 -0.47
C ALA A 82 9.80 -9.33 0.88
N ALA A 83 9.43 -8.09 1.19
CA ALA A 83 9.73 -7.48 2.50
C ALA A 83 9.05 -8.23 3.65
N ALA A 84 7.76 -8.56 3.51
CA ALA A 84 7.01 -9.31 4.51
C ALA A 84 7.58 -10.72 4.72
N GLN A 85 7.89 -11.46 3.66
CA GLN A 85 8.48 -12.80 3.73
C GLN A 85 9.86 -12.79 4.42
N ARG A 86 10.68 -11.76 4.21
CA ARG A 86 11.95 -11.58 4.95
C ARG A 86 11.77 -11.42 6.46
N GLU A 87 10.61 -10.96 6.90
CA GLU A 87 10.22 -10.88 8.31
C GLU A 87 9.51 -12.15 8.80
N GLY A 88 9.48 -13.22 7.99
CA GLY A 88 8.84 -14.49 8.33
C GLY A 88 7.32 -14.50 8.18
N LYS A 89 6.74 -13.52 7.47
CA LYS A 89 5.29 -13.41 7.26
C LYS A 89 4.81 -14.23 6.06
N THR A 90 3.63 -14.81 6.19
CA THR A 90 2.98 -15.61 5.14
C THR A 90 2.19 -14.70 4.20
N CYS A 91 2.40 -14.86 2.89
CA CYS A 91 1.79 -14.03 1.87
C CYS A 91 0.92 -14.86 0.91
N ALA A 92 -0.14 -14.24 0.40
CA ALA A 92 -0.98 -14.79 -0.65
C ALA A 92 -1.16 -13.80 -1.81
N PHE A 93 -1.21 -14.32 -3.03
CA PHE A 93 -1.42 -13.57 -4.25
C PHE A 93 -2.62 -14.13 -5.01
N ILE A 94 -3.62 -13.28 -5.24
CA ILE A 94 -4.82 -13.60 -6.02
C ILE A 94 -4.65 -12.98 -7.40
N ASP A 95 -4.19 -13.79 -8.35
CA ASP A 95 -3.88 -13.41 -9.73
C ASP A 95 -5.14 -13.58 -10.61
N ALA A 96 -6.04 -12.61 -10.52
CA ALA A 96 -7.22 -12.52 -11.37
C ALA A 96 -6.89 -12.06 -12.80
N GLU A 97 -5.77 -11.36 -13.02
CA GLU A 97 -5.29 -11.00 -14.37
C GLU A 97 -4.62 -12.16 -15.12
N HIS A 98 -4.32 -13.29 -14.45
CA HIS A 98 -3.60 -14.43 -15.00
C HIS A 98 -2.26 -14.04 -15.64
N ALA A 99 -1.54 -13.09 -15.03
CA ALA A 99 -0.39 -12.44 -15.62
C ALA A 99 0.87 -12.48 -14.72
N LEU A 100 0.80 -13.14 -13.57
CA LEU A 100 1.96 -13.23 -12.67
C LEU A 100 3.07 -14.11 -13.26
N ASP A 101 4.27 -13.56 -13.44
CA ASP A 101 5.48 -14.29 -13.82
C ASP A 101 6.27 -14.74 -12.57
N PRO A 102 6.35 -16.05 -12.25
CA PRO A 102 7.10 -16.55 -11.10
C PRO A 102 8.61 -16.30 -11.20
N VAL A 103 9.17 -16.25 -12.41
CA VAL A 103 10.60 -15.99 -12.62
C VAL A 103 10.91 -14.55 -12.29
N TYR A 104 10.07 -13.61 -12.74
CA TYR A 104 10.19 -12.21 -12.38
C TYR A 104 10.01 -11.99 -10.88
N ALA A 105 8.97 -12.56 -10.27
CA ALA A 105 8.76 -12.47 -8.83
C ALA A 105 9.96 -12.97 -8.01
N ARG A 106 10.58 -14.09 -8.42
CA ARG A 106 11.81 -14.61 -7.76
C ARG A 106 12.98 -13.62 -7.87
N LYS A 107 13.15 -12.99 -9.03
CA LYS A 107 14.18 -11.95 -9.22
C LYS A 107 13.94 -10.72 -8.33
N LEU A 108 12.69 -10.41 -8.03
CA LEU A 108 12.32 -9.35 -7.09
C LEU A 108 12.53 -9.73 -5.60
N GLY A 109 13.00 -10.95 -5.33
CA GLY A 109 13.28 -11.43 -3.97
C GLY A 109 12.08 -12.08 -3.27
N VAL A 110 11.02 -12.41 -4.01
CA VAL A 110 9.89 -13.19 -3.48
C VAL A 110 10.30 -14.64 -3.34
N ASP A 111 10.00 -15.23 -2.19
CA ASP A 111 10.06 -16.66 -1.97
C ASP A 111 8.82 -17.32 -2.60
N ILE A 112 8.98 -17.76 -3.84
CA ILE A 112 7.91 -18.38 -4.65
C ILE A 112 7.44 -19.70 -4.05
N ASP A 113 8.32 -20.42 -3.37
CA ASP A 113 8.02 -21.77 -2.90
C ASP A 113 7.10 -21.71 -1.66
N ASN A 114 7.10 -20.57 -0.96
CA ASN A 114 6.22 -20.28 0.18
C ASN A 114 5.12 -19.22 -0.12
N LEU A 115 5.00 -18.75 -1.36
CA LEU A 115 3.93 -17.82 -1.75
C LEU A 115 2.66 -18.61 -2.10
N LEU A 116 1.57 -18.38 -1.36
CA LEU A 116 0.27 -18.91 -1.75
C LEU A 116 -0.22 -18.16 -3.00
N CYS A 117 -0.57 -18.88 -4.06
CA CYS A 117 -1.08 -18.28 -5.29
C CYS A 117 -2.43 -18.89 -5.67
N SER A 118 -3.37 -18.05 -6.09
CA SER A 118 -4.68 -18.46 -6.59
C SER A 118 -4.99 -17.72 -7.88
N GLN A 119 -5.45 -18.47 -8.89
CA GLN A 119 -5.99 -17.94 -10.14
C GLN A 119 -7.49 -18.26 -10.17
N PRO A 120 -8.35 -17.37 -9.62
CA PRO A 120 -9.78 -17.63 -9.50
C PRO A 120 -10.50 -17.49 -10.84
N ASP A 121 -11.58 -18.25 -11.00
CA ASP A 121 -12.46 -18.20 -12.16
C ASP A 121 -13.40 -16.99 -12.13
N THR A 122 -13.86 -16.56 -10.94
CA THR A 122 -14.79 -15.42 -10.78
C THR A 122 -14.38 -14.45 -9.68
N GLY A 123 -14.90 -13.22 -9.75
CA GLY A 123 -14.70 -12.18 -8.75
C GLY A 123 -15.22 -12.58 -7.36
N GLU A 124 -16.37 -13.26 -7.28
CA GLU A 124 -16.90 -13.76 -6.01
C GLU A 124 -15.99 -14.82 -5.40
N GLN A 125 -15.48 -15.75 -6.21
CA GLN A 125 -14.54 -16.78 -5.75
C GLN A 125 -13.26 -16.15 -5.20
N ALA A 126 -12.69 -15.18 -5.92
CA ALA A 126 -11.50 -14.44 -5.49
C ALA A 126 -11.70 -13.79 -4.10
N LEU A 127 -12.84 -13.14 -3.90
CA LEU A 127 -13.16 -12.41 -2.67
C LEU A 127 -13.53 -13.36 -1.51
N GLU A 128 -14.16 -14.50 -1.78
CA GLU A 128 -14.39 -15.55 -0.77
C GLU A 128 -13.08 -16.22 -0.35
N ILE A 129 -12.13 -16.41 -1.27
CA ILE A 129 -10.77 -16.88 -0.93
C ILE A 129 -10.09 -15.86 0.00
N CYS A 130 -10.12 -14.56 -0.33
CA CYS A 130 -9.58 -13.52 0.55
C CYS A 130 -10.19 -13.57 1.96
N ASP A 131 -11.51 -13.74 2.03
CA ASP A 131 -12.26 -13.78 3.29
C ASP A 131 -11.95 -15.05 4.10
N ALA A 132 -11.76 -16.19 3.45
CA ALA A 132 -11.33 -17.43 4.09
C ALA A 132 -9.90 -17.33 4.63
N LEU A 133 -8.97 -16.77 3.84
CA LEU A 133 -7.59 -16.56 4.26
C LEU A 133 -7.51 -15.57 5.44
N ALA A 134 -8.25 -14.45 5.39
CA ALA A 134 -8.33 -13.50 6.49
C ALA A 134 -8.86 -14.16 7.77
N ARG A 135 -9.98 -14.90 7.70
CA ARG A 135 -10.53 -15.60 8.87
C ARG A 135 -9.60 -16.66 9.45
N SER A 136 -8.72 -17.25 8.66
CA SER A 136 -7.79 -18.28 9.14
C SER A 136 -6.79 -17.72 10.17
N GLY A 137 -6.47 -16.43 10.10
CA GLY A 137 -5.41 -15.80 10.91
C GLY A 137 -4.00 -16.28 10.57
N ALA A 138 -3.83 -17.08 9.51
CA ALA A 138 -2.55 -17.69 9.13
C ALA A 138 -1.84 -16.95 7.98
N VAL A 139 -2.49 -15.95 7.38
CA VAL A 139 -1.91 -15.13 6.30
C VAL A 139 -1.81 -13.69 6.74
N ASP A 140 -0.62 -13.11 6.60
CA ASP A 140 -0.31 -11.75 7.03
C ASP A 140 -0.60 -10.73 5.93
N VAL A 141 -0.28 -11.05 4.66
CA VAL A 141 -0.46 -10.15 3.52
C VAL A 141 -1.15 -10.85 2.37
N ILE A 142 -2.23 -10.28 1.86
CA ILE A 142 -2.95 -10.74 0.69
C ILE A 142 -2.91 -9.64 -0.38
N VAL A 143 -2.51 -9.97 -1.60
CA VAL A 143 -2.56 -9.08 -2.76
C VAL A 143 -3.60 -9.59 -3.75
N VAL A 144 -4.43 -8.71 -4.29
CA VAL A 144 -5.40 -9.01 -5.35
C VAL A 144 -5.05 -8.22 -6.61
N ASP A 145 -4.65 -8.92 -7.68
CA ASP A 145 -4.26 -8.37 -8.98
C ASP A 145 -5.22 -8.86 -10.07
N SER A 146 -6.24 -8.11 -10.49
CA SER A 146 -6.62 -6.76 -10.05
C SER A 146 -8.15 -6.65 -9.90
N VAL A 147 -8.61 -5.57 -9.27
CA VAL A 147 -10.06 -5.28 -9.14
C VAL A 147 -10.77 -5.24 -10.49
N ALA A 148 -10.07 -4.79 -11.54
CA ALA A 148 -10.63 -4.70 -12.88
C ALA A 148 -10.91 -6.08 -13.51
N ALA A 149 -10.23 -7.12 -13.03
CA ALA A 149 -10.39 -8.50 -13.46
C ALA A 149 -11.30 -9.33 -12.53
N LEU A 150 -11.88 -8.72 -11.49
CA LEU A 150 -12.87 -9.38 -10.63
C LEU A 150 -14.24 -9.42 -11.32
N THR A 151 -14.34 -10.22 -12.37
CA THR A 151 -15.55 -10.36 -13.18
C THR A 151 -16.60 -11.17 -12.42
N PRO A 152 -17.81 -10.64 -12.17
CA PRO A 152 -18.87 -11.38 -11.52
C PRO A 152 -19.25 -12.64 -12.30
N LYS A 153 -19.65 -13.69 -11.59
CA LYS A 153 -20.05 -14.96 -12.21
C LYS A 153 -21.10 -14.81 -13.31
N ALA A 154 -22.11 -13.98 -13.07
CA ALA A 154 -23.19 -13.75 -14.03
C ALA A 154 -22.72 -13.06 -15.33
N GLU A 155 -21.61 -12.30 -15.28
CA GLU A 155 -21.01 -11.67 -16.46
C GLU A 155 -20.13 -12.66 -17.23
N ILE A 156 -19.49 -13.61 -16.55
CA ILE A 156 -18.73 -14.70 -17.20
C ILE A 156 -19.66 -15.71 -17.88
N GLU A 157 -20.80 -16.02 -17.27
CA GLU A 157 -21.80 -16.94 -17.84
C GLU A 157 -22.68 -16.28 -18.92
N GLY A 158 -22.69 -14.95 -18.99
CA GLY A 158 -23.42 -14.17 -19.98
C GLY A 158 -22.71 -14.07 -21.34
N GLU A 159 -23.36 -13.41 -22.30
CA GLU A 159 -22.78 -13.16 -23.61
C GLU A 159 -22.05 -11.79 -23.67
N ILE A 160 -21.03 -11.69 -24.53
CA ILE A 160 -20.35 -10.41 -24.77
C ILE A 160 -21.35 -9.41 -25.36
N GLY A 161 -21.67 -8.38 -24.60
CA GLY A 161 -22.66 -7.36 -24.95
C GLY A 161 -23.84 -7.31 -23.98
N ASP A 162 -23.98 -8.29 -23.09
CA ASP A 162 -24.98 -8.27 -22.03
C ASP A 162 -24.72 -7.14 -21.03
N SER A 163 -25.81 -6.52 -20.56
CA SER A 163 -25.75 -5.39 -19.65
C SER A 163 -25.85 -5.83 -18.19
N HIS A 164 -24.73 -5.75 -17.47
CA HIS A 164 -24.65 -6.05 -16.04
C HIS A 164 -24.41 -4.76 -15.21
N MET A 165 -25.33 -3.79 -15.33
CA MET A 165 -25.17 -2.47 -14.73
C MET A 165 -24.84 -2.54 -13.22
N GLY A 166 -23.64 -2.09 -12.85
CA GLY A 166 -23.20 -1.94 -11.46
C GLY A 166 -22.98 -3.24 -10.69
N LEU A 167 -22.94 -4.40 -11.35
CA LEU A 167 -22.82 -5.70 -10.67
C LEU A 167 -21.50 -5.83 -9.90
N ALA A 168 -20.37 -5.52 -10.54
CA ALA A 168 -19.05 -5.51 -9.90
C ALA A 168 -18.99 -4.53 -8.70
N ALA A 169 -19.61 -3.35 -8.81
CA ALA A 169 -19.62 -2.37 -7.73
C ALA A 169 -20.42 -2.85 -6.51
N ARG A 170 -21.53 -3.56 -6.72
CA ARG A 170 -22.34 -4.16 -5.65
C ARG A 170 -21.59 -5.31 -4.97
N MET A 171 -20.92 -6.16 -5.74
CA MET A 171 -20.05 -7.22 -5.24
C MET A 171 -18.94 -6.65 -4.36
N MET A 172 -18.20 -5.64 -4.84
CA MET A 172 -17.15 -4.97 -4.06
C MET A 172 -17.71 -4.36 -2.76
N SER A 173 -18.88 -3.73 -2.81
CA SER A 173 -19.53 -3.14 -1.62
C SER A 173 -19.92 -4.18 -0.57
N GLN A 174 -20.31 -5.38 -0.99
CA GLN A 174 -20.57 -6.50 -0.08
C GLN A 174 -19.26 -7.07 0.49
N ALA A 175 -18.25 -7.27 -0.35
CA ALA A 175 -16.97 -7.81 0.06
C ALA A 175 -16.25 -6.91 1.07
N MET A 176 -16.21 -5.59 0.84
CA MET A 176 -15.60 -4.65 1.78
C MET A 176 -16.23 -4.71 3.18
N ARG A 177 -17.56 -4.88 3.26
CA ARG A 177 -18.28 -5.02 4.53
C ARG A 177 -17.89 -6.30 5.29
N LYS A 178 -17.69 -7.41 4.58
CA LYS A 178 -17.25 -8.69 5.19
C LYS A 178 -15.77 -8.63 5.61
N LEU A 179 -14.91 -8.19 4.69
CA LEU A 179 -13.46 -8.25 4.84
C LEU A 179 -12.94 -7.32 5.94
N ALA A 180 -13.48 -6.09 6.06
CA ALA A 180 -12.91 -5.09 6.97
C ALA A 180 -12.83 -5.56 8.44
N GLY A 181 -13.86 -6.26 8.92
CA GLY A 181 -13.86 -6.81 10.28
C GLY A 181 -12.86 -7.96 10.44
N ASN A 182 -12.89 -8.92 9.51
CA ASN A 182 -12.04 -10.11 9.54
C ASN A 182 -10.55 -9.74 9.47
N LEU A 183 -10.18 -8.85 8.54
CA LEU A 183 -8.81 -8.36 8.38
C LEU A 183 -8.28 -7.70 9.66
N LYS A 184 -9.10 -6.90 10.34
CA LYS A 184 -8.67 -6.24 11.57
C LYS A 184 -8.46 -7.24 12.71
N GLN A 185 -9.32 -8.25 12.83
CA GLN A 185 -9.21 -9.29 13.85
C GLN A 185 -8.02 -10.22 13.62
N SER A 186 -7.71 -10.53 12.35
CA SER A 186 -6.58 -11.37 11.96
C SER A 186 -5.27 -10.62 11.79
N ASN A 187 -5.29 -9.29 11.90
CA ASN A 187 -4.18 -8.39 11.56
C ASN A 187 -3.66 -8.55 10.11
N THR A 188 -4.47 -9.05 9.19
CA THR A 188 -4.07 -9.27 7.79
C THR A 188 -4.14 -7.99 6.97
N LEU A 189 -3.06 -7.64 6.27
CA LEU A 189 -3.02 -6.58 5.26
C LEU A 189 -3.61 -7.09 3.94
N LEU A 190 -4.59 -6.38 3.39
CA LEU A 190 -5.17 -6.67 2.07
C LEU A 190 -4.89 -5.53 1.08
N ILE A 191 -4.16 -5.83 0.02
CA ILE A 191 -3.79 -4.87 -1.03
C ILE A 191 -4.58 -5.18 -2.30
N PHE A 192 -5.34 -4.21 -2.79
CA PHE A 192 -5.96 -4.27 -4.10
C PHE A 192 -5.14 -3.49 -5.12
N ILE A 193 -4.77 -4.14 -6.22
CA ILE A 193 -4.32 -3.45 -7.43
C ILE A 193 -5.55 -3.03 -8.22
N ASN A 194 -5.52 -1.81 -8.76
CA ASN A 194 -6.60 -1.30 -9.59
C ASN A 194 -6.07 -0.57 -10.82
N GLN A 195 -6.90 -0.51 -11.84
CA GLN A 195 -6.61 0.17 -13.10
C GLN A 195 -7.34 1.51 -13.17
N ILE A 196 -6.79 2.43 -13.96
CA ILE A 196 -7.45 3.70 -14.29
C ILE A 196 -8.43 3.48 -15.46
N ARG A 197 -9.57 4.16 -15.38
CA ARG A 197 -10.55 4.35 -16.45
C ARG A 197 -10.92 5.83 -16.53
N MET A 198 -11.53 6.25 -17.62
CA MET A 198 -12.00 7.63 -17.81
C MET A 198 -13.51 7.70 -17.61
N LYS A 199 -13.99 8.67 -16.83
CA LYS A 199 -15.42 9.01 -16.76
C LYS A 199 -15.80 9.85 -17.98
N ILE A 200 -16.75 9.36 -18.77
CA ILE A 200 -17.30 10.10 -19.90
C ILE A 200 -18.21 11.22 -19.36
N GLY A 201 -18.13 12.41 -19.93
CA GLY A 201 -19.01 13.54 -19.61
C GLY A 201 -18.50 14.49 -18.52
N VAL A 202 -17.29 14.29 -17.99
CA VAL A 202 -16.67 15.23 -17.05
C VAL A 202 -16.05 16.41 -17.83
N MET A 203 -16.61 17.61 -17.67
CA MET A 203 -16.12 18.84 -18.32
C MET A 203 -15.15 19.66 -17.47
N PHE A 204 -15.07 19.41 -16.16
CA PHE A 204 -14.20 20.12 -15.21
C PHE A 204 -13.65 19.15 -14.16
N GLY A 205 -12.38 19.30 -13.77
CA GLY A 205 -11.69 18.42 -12.83
C GLY A 205 -11.01 17.20 -13.49
N ASN A 206 -10.59 16.24 -12.67
CA ASN A 206 -9.90 15.02 -13.13
C ASN A 206 -10.90 13.97 -13.65
N PRO A 207 -10.83 13.55 -14.94
CA PRO A 207 -11.73 12.52 -15.48
C PRO A 207 -11.34 11.09 -15.07
N GLU A 208 -10.18 10.91 -14.45
CA GLU A 208 -9.70 9.58 -14.05
C GLU A 208 -10.55 8.96 -12.94
N THR A 209 -10.78 7.65 -13.04
CA THR A 209 -11.48 6.88 -12.03
C THR A 209 -10.95 5.45 -11.93
N THR A 210 -11.32 4.75 -10.86
CA THR A 210 -10.89 3.37 -10.61
C THR A 210 -12.07 2.41 -10.77
N THR A 211 -11.79 1.15 -11.10
CA THR A 211 -12.83 0.12 -11.29
C THR A 211 -13.39 -0.38 -9.95
N GLY A 212 -14.53 -1.08 -9.98
CA GLY A 212 -15.14 -1.68 -8.78
C GLY A 212 -16.02 -0.73 -7.94
N GLY A 213 -16.40 0.43 -8.48
CA GLY A 213 -17.26 1.41 -7.81
C GLY A 213 -16.55 2.18 -6.68
N ASN A 214 -17.32 2.79 -5.78
CA ASN A 214 -16.77 3.69 -4.76
C ASN A 214 -16.41 3.02 -3.43
N ALA A 215 -16.88 1.80 -3.16
CA ALA A 215 -16.71 1.15 -1.86
C ALA A 215 -15.23 1.06 -1.44
N LEU A 216 -14.37 0.56 -2.32
CA LEU A 216 -12.94 0.42 -2.04
C LEU A 216 -12.30 1.75 -1.62
N LYS A 217 -12.71 2.87 -2.25
CA LYS A 217 -12.20 4.21 -1.91
C LYS A 217 -12.46 4.59 -0.46
N PHE A 218 -13.61 4.20 0.11
CA PHE A 218 -13.95 4.52 1.51
C PHE A 218 -13.26 3.60 2.52
N TYR A 219 -13.21 2.31 2.20
CA TYR A 219 -12.64 1.28 3.07
C TYR A 219 -11.12 1.28 3.11
N ALA A 220 -10.46 1.63 2.00
CA ALA A 220 -9.00 1.76 1.96
C ALA A 220 -8.51 2.74 3.03
N SER A 221 -7.55 2.30 3.85
CA SER A 221 -6.84 3.14 4.81
C SER A 221 -5.73 3.95 4.13
N VAL A 222 -5.11 3.37 3.10
CA VAL A 222 -4.13 4.02 2.26
C VAL A 222 -4.53 3.83 0.79
N ARG A 223 -4.42 4.89 -0.01
CA ARG A 223 -4.54 4.81 -1.47
C ARG A 223 -3.30 5.41 -2.12
N LEU A 224 -2.72 4.69 -3.07
CA LEU A 224 -1.49 5.06 -3.77
C LEU A 224 -1.76 5.22 -5.27
N ASP A 225 -1.43 6.40 -5.81
CA ASP A 225 -1.37 6.65 -7.27
C ASP A 225 0.08 6.51 -7.72
N ILE A 226 0.38 5.42 -8.43
CA ILE A 226 1.70 5.10 -8.96
C ILE A 226 1.77 5.37 -10.46
N ARG A 227 2.78 6.16 -10.88
CA ARG A 227 3.01 6.55 -12.27
C ARG A 227 4.47 6.41 -12.66
N ARG A 228 4.69 5.96 -13.89
CA ARG A 228 5.98 6.09 -14.56
C ARG A 228 6.13 7.52 -15.05
N ILE A 229 7.18 8.21 -14.61
CA ILE A 229 7.47 9.61 -14.95
C ILE A 229 8.67 9.76 -15.91
N GLY A 230 9.45 8.68 -16.11
CA GLY A 230 10.61 8.71 -16.98
C GLY A 230 11.24 7.33 -17.21
N ALA A 231 12.38 7.32 -17.89
CA ALA A 231 13.17 6.13 -18.17
C ALA A 231 14.54 6.23 -17.51
N VAL A 232 15.01 5.14 -16.90
CA VAL A 232 16.38 5.00 -16.44
C VAL A 232 17.21 4.40 -17.58
N LYS A 233 18.33 5.03 -17.93
CA LYS A 233 19.16 4.64 -19.07
C LYS A 233 20.62 4.37 -18.68
N GLU A 234 21.20 3.37 -19.32
CA GLU A 234 22.64 3.11 -19.35
C GLU A 234 23.11 3.17 -20.81
N GLY A 235 23.77 4.27 -21.17
CA GLY A 235 24.01 4.60 -22.58
C GLY A 235 22.68 4.72 -23.34
N ASP A 236 22.51 3.90 -24.39
CA ASP A 236 21.31 3.87 -25.21
C ASP A 236 20.23 2.90 -24.67
N ASN A 237 20.58 2.01 -23.74
CA ASN A 237 19.67 0.98 -23.23
C ASN A 237 18.76 1.55 -22.13
N VAL A 238 17.45 1.31 -22.24
CA VAL A 238 16.50 1.60 -21.16
C VAL A 238 16.50 0.41 -20.19
N VAL A 239 17.07 0.63 -19.00
CA VAL A 239 17.28 -0.40 -17.97
C VAL A 239 16.23 -0.36 -16.85
N GLY A 240 15.39 0.68 -16.83
CA GLY A 240 14.35 0.82 -15.82
C GLY A 240 13.40 1.98 -16.05
N SER A 241 12.55 2.19 -15.04
CA SER A 241 11.56 3.26 -14.99
C SER A 241 11.81 4.18 -13.82
N GLU A 242 11.75 5.48 -14.08
CA GLU A 242 11.64 6.49 -13.03
C GLU A 242 10.17 6.56 -12.62
N THR A 243 9.90 6.35 -11.34
CA THR A 243 8.56 6.09 -10.81
C THR A 243 8.22 7.08 -9.71
N ARG A 244 7.00 7.62 -9.74
CA ARG A 244 6.44 8.45 -8.69
C ARG A 244 5.22 7.76 -8.08
N VAL A 245 5.13 7.77 -6.76
CA VAL A 245 3.97 7.29 -6.01
C VAL A 245 3.44 8.43 -5.15
N LYS A 246 2.16 8.80 -5.32
CA LYS A 246 1.47 9.77 -4.48
C LYS A 246 0.57 9.07 -3.47
N VAL A 247 0.63 9.50 -2.22
CA VAL A 247 -0.27 9.03 -1.16
C VAL A 247 -1.55 9.87 -1.20
N VAL A 248 -2.51 9.47 -2.03
CA VAL A 248 -3.77 10.24 -2.25
C VAL A 248 -4.80 10.05 -1.14
N LYS A 249 -4.63 9.03 -0.30
CA LYS A 249 -5.41 8.86 0.92
C LYS A 249 -4.54 8.23 1.98
N ASN A 250 -4.61 8.74 3.21
CA ASN A 250 -3.90 8.19 4.35
C ASN A 250 -4.76 8.36 5.62
N LYS A 251 -5.08 7.26 6.30
CA LYS A 251 -5.79 7.26 7.60
C LYS A 251 -4.86 7.02 8.79
N ILE A 252 -3.57 6.80 8.56
CA ILE A 252 -2.59 6.47 9.61
C ILE A 252 -1.54 7.57 9.82
N ALA A 253 -1.37 8.46 8.85
CA ALA A 253 -0.55 9.67 8.96
C ALA A 253 -1.06 10.74 7.98
N ALA A 254 -0.34 11.86 7.86
CA ALA A 254 -0.65 12.92 6.91
C ALA A 254 -0.69 12.37 5.45
N PRO A 255 -1.77 12.65 4.69
CA PRO A 255 -1.84 12.34 3.26
C PRO A 255 -1.05 13.35 2.42
N PHE A 256 -1.03 13.12 1.11
CA PHE A 256 -0.52 14.05 0.09
C PHE A 256 0.99 14.32 0.13
N LYS A 257 1.73 13.35 0.66
CA LYS A 257 3.16 13.19 0.40
C LYS A 257 3.37 12.34 -0.85
N GLN A 258 4.55 12.47 -1.45
CA GLN A 258 4.94 11.67 -2.60
C GLN A 258 6.34 11.08 -2.44
N ALA A 259 6.56 9.97 -3.13
CA ALA A 259 7.83 9.28 -3.22
C ALA A 259 8.26 9.19 -4.69
N GLU A 260 9.55 9.38 -4.94
CA GLU A 260 10.16 9.20 -6.25
C GLU A 260 11.32 8.22 -6.12
N PHE A 261 11.32 7.19 -6.95
CA PHE A 261 12.32 6.14 -6.94
C PHE A 261 12.41 5.44 -8.29
N GLN A 262 13.43 4.61 -8.43
CA GLN A 262 13.69 3.87 -9.65
C GLN A 262 13.24 2.42 -9.52
N ILE A 263 12.57 1.91 -10.55
CA ILE A 263 12.32 0.47 -10.72
C ILE A 263 13.23 -0.03 -11.83
N LEU A 264 14.23 -0.85 -11.49
CA LEU A 264 15.15 -1.47 -12.42
C LEU A 264 14.59 -2.83 -12.89
N TYR A 265 14.61 -3.06 -14.20
CA TYR A 265 14.02 -4.28 -14.76
C TYR A 265 14.83 -5.52 -14.36
N GLY A 266 14.17 -6.45 -13.67
CA GLY A 266 14.80 -7.68 -13.18
C GLY A 266 15.50 -7.55 -11.82
N GLU A 267 15.54 -6.36 -11.23
CA GLU A 267 16.03 -6.14 -9.85
C GLU A 267 14.92 -5.63 -8.91
N GLY A 268 13.98 -4.83 -9.42
CA GLY A 268 12.93 -4.21 -8.62
C GLY A 268 13.26 -2.78 -8.20
N ILE A 269 12.79 -2.38 -7.03
CA ILE A 269 12.98 -1.02 -6.52
C ILE A 269 14.45 -0.84 -6.13
N ASN A 270 15.07 0.25 -6.61
CA ASN A 270 16.45 0.59 -6.30
C ASN A 270 16.56 1.23 -4.89
N PHE A 271 16.38 0.41 -3.86
CA PHE A 271 16.40 0.83 -2.45
C PHE A 271 17.66 1.61 -2.08
N TYR A 272 18.83 1.12 -2.47
CA TYR A 272 20.11 1.77 -2.18
C TYR A 272 20.25 3.10 -2.92
N GLY A 273 19.65 3.24 -4.11
CA GLY A 273 19.59 4.51 -4.83
C GLY A 273 18.80 5.56 -4.07
N GLU A 274 17.68 5.17 -3.44
CA GLU A 274 16.91 6.04 -2.55
C GLU A 274 17.71 6.42 -1.31
N LEU A 275 18.41 5.44 -0.72
CA LEU A 275 19.23 5.66 0.48
C LEU A 275 20.36 6.66 0.23
N VAL A 276 20.98 6.65 -0.95
CA VAL A 276 21.95 7.67 -1.37
C VAL A 276 21.31 9.05 -1.42
N ASP A 277 20.18 9.19 -2.12
CA ASP A 277 19.53 10.49 -2.31
C ASP A 277 19.04 11.08 -0.98
N LEU A 278 18.41 10.26 -0.15
CA LEU A 278 17.97 10.66 1.19
C LEU A 278 19.15 10.97 2.11
N GLY A 279 20.22 10.17 2.06
CA GLY A 279 21.44 10.43 2.82
C GLY A 279 22.08 11.76 2.43
N VAL A 280 22.08 12.12 1.15
CA VAL A 280 22.57 13.44 0.69
C VAL A 280 21.64 14.56 1.16
N LYS A 281 20.33 14.40 1.00
CA LYS A 281 19.32 15.39 1.39
C LYS A 281 19.41 15.73 2.88
N GLU A 282 19.56 14.70 3.72
CA GLU A 282 19.66 14.83 5.17
C GLU A 282 21.10 15.06 5.68
N LYS A 283 22.05 15.34 4.78
CA LYS A 283 23.47 15.64 5.09
C LYS A 283 24.20 14.53 5.86
N LEU A 284 23.75 13.28 5.72
CA LEU A 284 24.44 12.09 6.20
C LEU A 284 25.52 11.63 5.21
N ILE A 285 25.32 11.89 3.92
CA ILE A 285 26.28 11.64 2.84
C ILE A 285 26.67 12.99 2.24
N GLU A 286 27.96 13.27 2.18
CA GLU A 286 28.47 14.50 1.58
C GLU A 286 28.60 14.32 0.06
N LYS A 287 28.18 15.34 -0.71
CA LYS A 287 28.34 15.37 -2.16
C LYS A 287 29.15 16.59 -2.59
N ALA A 288 30.38 16.36 -3.07
CA ALA A 288 31.27 17.37 -3.61
C ALA A 288 31.42 17.21 -5.13
N GLY A 289 30.63 17.98 -5.89
CA GLY A 289 30.52 17.82 -7.33
C GLY A 289 29.95 16.44 -7.70
N ALA A 290 30.76 15.60 -8.34
CA ALA A 290 30.40 14.22 -8.67
C ALA A 290 30.80 13.20 -7.59
N TRP A 291 31.59 13.58 -6.59
CA TRP A 291 32.06 12.66 -5.55
C TRP A 291 31.11 12.59 -4.36
N TYR A 292 30.87 11.38 -3.87
CA TYR A 292 30.10 11.07 -2.68
C TYR A 292 31.05 10.58 -1.58
N SER A 293 30.84 11.07 -0.36
CA SER A 293 31.64 10.71 0.81
C SER A 293 30.74 10.43 2.02
N TYR A 294 31.17 9.49 2.86
CA TYR A 294 30.52 9.17 4.14
C TYR A 294 31.55 9.22 5.26
N ASN A 295 31.30 10.02 6.30
CA ASN A 295 32.25 10.24 7.41
C ASN A 295 33.70 10.59 6.96
N GLY A 296 33.83 11.36 5.88
CA GLY A 296 35.12 11.74 5.30
C GLY A 296 35.77 10.72 4.36
N GLU A 297 35.26 9.49 4.29
CA GLU A 297 35.71 8.47 3.33
C GLU A 297 34.98 8.62 2.00
N LYS A 298 35.70 8.53 0.87
CA LYS A 298 35.10 8.59 -0.46
C LYS A 298 34.45 7.26 -0.80
N ILE A 299 33.13 7.24 -0.94
CA ILE A 299 32.34 6.03 -1.22
C ILE A 299 32.06 5.82 -2.72
N GLY A 300 32.23 6.85 -3.56
CA GLY A 300 32.13 6.70 -5.00
C GLY A 300 32.06 7.99 -5.79
N GLN A 301 32.39 7.91 -7.08
CA GLN A 301 32.18 8.99 -8.04
C GLN A 301 30.91 8.71 -8.86
N GLY A 302 29.89 9.56 -8.73
CA GLY A 302 28.57 9.38 -9.33
C GLY A 302 27.64 8.50 -8.48
N LYS A 303 26.32 8.70 -8.65
CA LYS A 303 25.29 8.00 -7.88
C LYS A 303 25.39 6.49 -7.99
N ALA A 304 25.62 5.95 -9.20
CA ALA A 304 25.70 4.50 -9.42
C ALA A 304 26.82 3.82 -8.61
N ASN A 305 28.00 4.44 -8.51
CA ASN A 305 29.10 3.90 -7.73
C ASN A 305 28.83 3.98 -6.22
N ALA A 306 28.24 5.08 -5.74
CA ALA A 306 27.82 5.20 -4.34
C ALA A 306 26.75 4.16 -3.97
N THR A 307 25.79 3.90 -4.86
CA THR A 307 24.78 2.84 -4.71
C THR A 307 25.43 1.46 -4.61
N THR A 308 26.39 1.17 -5.47
CA THR A 308 27.12 -0.11 -5.48
C THR A 308 27.91 -0.29 -4.19
N TRP A 309 28.59 0.74 -3.72
CA TRP A 309 29.32 0.70 -2.45
C TRP A 309 28.40 0.40 -1.26
N LEU A 310 27.18 0.98 -1.20
CA LEU A 310 26.21 0.66 -0.15
C LEU A 310 25.66 -0.77 -0.25
N LYS A 311 25.49 -1.31 -1.48
CA LYS A 311 25.15 -2.72 -1.70
C LYS A 311 26.24 -3.65 -1.13
N GLU A 312 27.51 -3.29 -1.32
CA GLU A 312 28.68 -4.06 -0.85
C GLU A 312 28.96 -3.88 0.66
N ASN A 313 28.41 -2.84 1.30
CA ASN A 313 28.59 -2.53 2.72
C ASN A 313 27.25 -2.50 3.50
N PRO A 314 26.57 -3.63 3.71
CA PRO A 314 25.23 -3.67 4.31
C PRO A 314 25.14 -3.13 5.74
N ALA A 315 26.22 -3.24 6.52
CA ALA A 315 26.27 -2.72 7.89
C ALA A 315 26.12 -1.19 7.90
N THR A 316 26.88 -0.51 7.03
CA THR A 316 26.80 0.95 6.87
C THR A 316 25.47 1.37 6.25
N ALA A 317 24.96 0.62 5.27
CA ALA A 317 23.64 0.91 4.70
C ALA A 317 22.53 0.88 5.77
N LYS A 318 22.52 -0.13 6.65
CA LYS A 318 21.58 -0.20 7.77
C LYS A 318 21.74 0.94 8.76
N GLU A 319 22.98 1.37 9.04
CA GLU A 319 23.23 2.53 9.90
C GLU A 319 22.64 3.81 9.31
N ILE A 320 22.90 4.08 8.02
CA ILE A 320 22.36 5.25 7.32
C ILE A 320 20.83 5.18 7.26
N GLU A 321 20.27 4.02 6.90
CA GLU A 321 18.83 3.80 6.85
C GLU A 321 18.17 4.13 8.19
N LYS A 322 18.72 3.59 9.29
CA LYS A 322 18.20 3.83 10.63
C LYS A 322 18.18 5.32 10.96
N ARG A 323 19.28 6.04 10.71
CA ARG A 323 19.35 7.50 10.93
C ARG A 323 18.37 8.27 10.05
N VAL A 324 18.23 7.90 8.78
CA VAL A 324 17.26 8.50 7.85
C VAL A 324 15.83 8.32 8.36
N ARG A 325 15.47 7.10 8.78
CA ARG A 325 14.16 6.79 9.36
C ARG A 325 13.91 7.58 10.64
N GLU A 326 14.89 7.66 11.54
CA GLU A 326 14.79 8.44 12.79
C GLU A 326 14.56 9.94 12.51
N LEU A 327 15.25 10.52 11.53
CA LEU A 327 15.10 11.94 11.17
C LEU A 327 13.76 12.24 10.48
N LEU A 328 13.30 11.36 9.58
CA LEU A 328 12.18 11.65 8.69
C LEU A 328 10.84 11.08 9.15
N LEU A 329 10.82 10.03 9.98
CA LEU A 329 9.58 9.47 10.55
C LEU A 329 9.21 10.07 11.91
N SER A 330 10.15 10.73 12.61
CA SER A 330 9.86 11.42 13.88
C SER A 330 9.03 12.70 13.71
N ASN A 331 8.93 13.23 12.49
CA ASN A 331 8.12 14.41 12.13
C ASN A 331 6.84 14.01 11.38
N GLN A 332 5.89 13.39 12.08
CA GLN A 332 4.60 12.97 11.51
C GLN A 332 3.73 14.12 10.96
N ASN A 333 4.01 15.37 11.33
CA ASN A 333 3.24 16.57 10.98
C ASN A 333 3.81 17.40 9.82
N ALA A 334 4.67 16.84 8.97
CA ALA A 334 5.19 17.57 7.80
C ALA A 334 4.06 17.94 6.82
N THR A 335 4.14 19.15 6.27
CA THR A 335 3.17 19.75 5.33
C THR A 335 2.99 18.91 4.06
N PRO A 336 1.81 18.94 3.41
CA PRO A 336 1.58 18.32 2.10
C PRO A 336 2.60 18.74 1.05
N ASP A 337 3.05 17.79 0.22
CA ASP A 337 3.99 18.06 -0.89
C ASP A 337 3.26 18.47 -2.18
N PHE A 338 1.93 18.30 -2.24
CA PHE A 338 1.09 18.71 -3.36
C PHE A 338 -0.30 19.15 -2.92
N ALA A 339 -0.91 20.04 -3.71
CA ALA A 339 -2.31 20.42 -3.56
C ALA A 339 -3.23 19.35 -4.17
N VAL A 340 -4.32 19.04 -3.48
CA VAL A 340 -5.38 18.18 -3.98
C VAL A 340 -6.40 19.06 -4.67
N ASP A 341 -6.86 18.65 -5.85
CA ASP A 341 -8.01 19.30 -6.47
C ASP A 341 -9.26 18.85 -5.71
N ASP A 342 -9.95 19.77 -5.02
CA ASP A 342 -11.15 19.51 -4.18
C ASP A 342 -12.34 18.90 -4.96
N SER A 343 -12.18 18.70 -6.27
CA SER A 343 -13.17 18.06 -7.15
C SER A 343 -13.30 16.55 -6.94
N GLU A 344 -12.36 15.89 -6.25
CA GLU A 344 -12.38 14.43 -6.05
C GLU A 344 -13.32 13.93 -4.92
N GLY A 345 -14.05 14.82 -4.23
CA GLY A 345 -15.08 14.34 -3.33
C GLY A 345 -15.86 15.37 -2.54
N VAL A 346 -16.73 16.16 -3.20
CA VAL A 346 -18.13 16.41 -2.80
C VAL A 346 -18.88 16.93 -4.03
N ALA A 347 -19.38 16.03 -4.87
CA ALA A 347 -20.48 16.36 -5.78
C ALA A 347 -21.50 15.23 -5.70
N GLU A 348 -22.75 15.60 -5.47
CA GLU A 348 -23.95 14.74 -5.36
C GLU A 348 -24.20 14.07 -4.01
N THR A 349 -24.43 14.88 -2.98
CA THR A 349 -25.54 14.62 -2.04
C THR A 349 -26.40 15.87 -1.97
N ASN A 350 -27.13 16.14 -3.04
CA ASN A 350 -28.26 17.08 -3.05
C ASN A 350 -28.99 16.87 -4.38
N GLU A 351 -29.70 15.76 -4.51
CA GLU A 351 -30.99 15.67 -5.21
C GLU A 351 -31.60 14.29 -4.90
N ASP A 352 -32.87 14.34 -4.51
CA ASP A 352 -33.81 13.25 -4.21
C ASP A 352 -33.70 12.56 -2.83
N PHE A 353 -34.37 13.21 -1.85
CA PHE A 353 -35.11 12.55 -0.77
C PHE A 353 -36.45 12.04 -1.28
#